data_AF-A0A0A7G2E3-F1
#
_entry.id   AF-A0A0A7G2E3-F1
#
_cell.length_a   1.000
_cell.length_b   1.000
_cell.length_c   1.000
_cell.angle_alpha   90.00
_cell.angle_beta   90.00
_cell.angle_gamma   90.00
#
_symmetry.space_group_name_H-M   'P 1'
#
loop_
_entity.id
_entity.type
_entity.pdbx_description
1 polymer ?
#
loop_
_entity_poly.entity_id
_entity_poly.type
_entity_poly.pdbx_seq_one_letter_code
_entity_poly.pdbx_strand_id
1 'polypeptide(L)' 'MRKISTGEDSTLGTYREIAFFLGGFEENEATRFIDQKIAESPNGENEEVIADERQVMYLILRLINKEINNK' A
#
# COMPACT_ATOMS: atom_id res chain seq x y z
N MET A 1 16.79 -1.14 -5.06
CA MET A 1 15.47 -0.64 -4.63
C MET A 1 15.66 0.43 -3.57
N ARG A 2 14.83 1.47 -3.61
CA ARG A 2 14.74 2.48 -2.55
C ARG A 2 14.24 1.82 -1.26
N LYS A 3 14.64 2.39 -0.12
CA LYS A 3 14.17 1.98 1.20
C LYS A 3 13.12 2.96 1.72
N ILE A 4 12.13 2.46 2.44
CA ILE A 4 11.23 3.29 3.24
C ILE A 4 11.85 3.62 4.60
N SER A 5 11.22 4.51 5.37
CA SER A 5 11.72 5.00 6.65
C SER A 5 12.04 3.91 7.69
N THR A 6 11.40 2.75 7.58
CA THR A 6 11.62 1.58 8.45
C THR A 6 12.75 0.64 7.98
N GLY A 7 13.32 0.88 6.78
CA GLY A 7 14.48 0.16 6.23
C GLY A 7 14.15 -0.97 5.26
N GLU A 8 12.87 -1.31 5.08
CA GLU A 8 12.37 -2.27 4.10
C GLU A 8 12.44 -1.70 2.68
N ASP A 9 12.43 -2.59 1.69
CA ASP A 9 12.35 -2.18 0.28
C ASP A 9 11.01 -1.50 -0.03
N SER A 10 11.05 -0.41 -0.79
CA SER A 10 9.86 0.31 -1.24
C SER A 10 9.19 -0.46 -2.38
N THR A 11 8.48 -1.54 -2.06
CA THR A 11 7.77 -2.39 -3.03
C THR A 11 6.26 -2.37 -2.86
N LEU A 12 5.51 -2.81 -3.87
CA LEU A 12 4.06 -2.97 -3.76
C LEU A 12 3.66 -3.89 -2.59
N GLY A 13 4.42 -4.99 -2.37
CA GLY A 13 4.20 -5.91 -1.25
C GLY A 13 4.35 -5.22 0.10
N THR A 14 5.42 -4.44 0.30
CA THR A 14 5.63 -3.70 1.54
C THR A 14 4.48 -2.72 1.83
N TYR A 15 4.03 -1.96 0.82
CA TYR A 15 2.90 -1.04 1.03
C TYR A 15 1.56 -1.77 1.21
N ARG A 16 1.39 -2.97 0.63
CA ARG A 16 0.23 -3.83 0.87
C ARG A 16 0.17 -4.26 2.34
N GLU A 17 1.29 -4.71 2.91
CA GLU A 17 1.38 -5.09 4.32
C GLU A 17 1.08 -3.91 5.24
N ILE A 18 1.62 -2.73 4.93
CA ILE A 18 1.32 -1.50 5.67
C ILE A 18 -0.18 -1.17 5.60
N ALA A 19 -0.79 -1.24 4.42
CA ALA A 19 -2.23 -1.01 4.24
C ALA A 19 -3.09 -2.02 5.01
N PHE A 20 -2.67 -3.29 5.06
CA PHE A 20 -3.35 -4.33 5.83
C PHE A 20 -3.24 -4.08 7.33
N PHE A 21 -2.04 -3.76 7.82
CA PHE A 21 -1.80 -3.42 9.22
C PHE A 21 -2.61 -2.19 9.67
N LEU A 22 -2.54 -1.08 8.91
CA LEU A 22 -3.25 0.16 9.24
C LEU A 22 -4.78 0.02 9.12
N GLY A 23 -5.25 -0.93 8.30
CA GLY A 23 -6.66 -1.28 8.20
C GLY A 23 -7.16 -2.23 9.30
N GLY A 24 -6.36 -2.51 10.32
CA GLY A 24 -6.76 -3.37 11.43
C GLY A 24 -6.67 -4.86 11.13
N PHE A 25 -5.76 -5.27 10.22
CA PHE A 25 -5.62 -6.66 9.76
C PHE A 25 -6.88 -7.20 9.06
N GLU A 26 -7.62 -6.32 8.40
CA GLU A 26 -8.75 -6.67 7.54
C GLU A 26 -8.53 -6.18 6.11
N GLU A 27 -9.13 -6.87 5.15
CA GLU A 27 -9.15 -6.43 3.77
C GLU A 27 -9.93 -5.11 3.65
N ASN A 28 -9.32 -4.11 3.01
CA ASN A 28 -9.84 -2.76 2.91
C ASN A 28 -9.60 -2.16 1.52
N GLU A 29 -10.11 -0.95 1.27
CA GLU A 29 -10.04 -0.27 -0.02
C GLU A 29 -8.58 -0.01 -0.43
N ALA A 30 -7.68 0.23 0.54
CA ALA A 30 -6.26 0.39 0.26
C ALA A 30 -5.59 -0.93 -0.13
N THR A 31 -5.85 -2.04 0.58
CA THR A 31 -5.29 -3.35 0.20
C THR A 31 -5.80 -3.78 -1.17
N ARG A 32 -7.10 -3.62 -1.46
CA ARG A 32 -7.68 -3.91 -2.79
C ARG A 32 -7.04 -3.09 -3.90
N PHE A 33 -6.81 -1.79 -3.67
CA PHE A 33 -6.13 -0.92 -4.63
C PHE A 33 -4.70 -1.42 -4.92
N ILE A 34 -3.95 -1.82 -3.89
CA ILE A 34 -2.58 -2.31 -4.06
C ILE A 34 -2.57 -3.71 -4.69
N ASP A 35 -3.49 -4.60 -4.31
CA ASP A 35 -3.65 -5.93 -4.90
C ASP A 35 -3.92 -5.85 -6.41
N GLN A 36 -4.73 -4.87 -6.86
CA GLN A 36 -4.92 -4.58 -8.28
C GLN A 36 -3.61 -4.17 -8.96
N LYS A 37 -2.80 -3.31 -8.31
CA LYS A 37 -1.49 -2.90 -8.86
C LYS A 37 -0.49 -4.05 -8.92
N ILE A 38 -0.51 -4.94 -7.94
CA ILE A 38 0.28 -6.17 -7.93
C ILE A 38 -0.10 -7.04 -9.13
N ALA A 39 -1.40 -7.23 -9.38
CA ALA A 39 -1.89 -8.04 -10.51
C ALA A 39 -1.56 -7.43 -11.89
N GLU A 40 -1.49 -6.10 -11.98
CA GLU A 40 -1.11 -5.37 -13.21
C GLU A 40 0.41 -5.32 -13.45
N SER A 41 1.21 -5.59 -12.42
CA SER A 41 2.67 -5.43 -12.48
C SER A 41 3.39 -6.68 -13.01
N PRO A 42 4.38 -6.54 -13.91
CA PRO A 42 5.22 -7.66 -14.33
C PRO A 42 6.09 -8.24 -13.20
N ASN A 43 6.39 -7.44 -12.16
CA ASN A 43 7.18 -7.89 -11.00
C ASN A 43 6.32 -8.22 -9.77
N GLY A 44 4.98 -8.13 -9.89
CA GLY A 44 4.05 -8.42 -8.81
C GLY A 44 4.35 -7.64 -7.53
N GLU A 45 4.38 -8.34 -6.39
CA GLU A 45 4.68 -7.75 -5.07
C GLU A 45 6.08 -7.12 -4.98
N ASN A 46 7.02 -7.57 -5.80
CA ASN A 46 8.40 -7.08 -5.80
C ASN A 46 8.59 -5.82 -6.67
N GLU A 47 7.53 -5.31 -7.29
CA GLU A 47 7.59 -4.07 -8.07
C GLU A 47 8.01 -2.90 -7.21
N GLU A 48 9.05 -2.18 -7.66
CA GLU A 48 9.57 -1.02 -6.95
C GLU A 48 8.60 0.17 -7.08
N VAL A 49 8.18 0.69 -5.94
CA VAL A 49 7.39 1.92 -5.86
C VAL A 49 8.33 3.12 -5.88
N ILE A 50 8.30 3.84 -7.00
CA ILE A 50 9.12 5.04 -7.23
C ILE A 50 8.52 6.34 -6.68
N ALA A 51 7.29 6.31 -6.16
CA ALA A 51 6.65 7.46 -5.52
C ALA A 51 7.30 7.77 -4.15
N ASP A 52 7.21 9.02 -3.70
CA ASP A 52 7.67 9.42 -2.35
C ASP A 52 6.81 8.70 -1.29
N GLU A 53 7.46 8.13 -0.28
CA GLU A 53 6.81 7.37 0.79
C GLU A 53 5.63 8.12 1.40
N ARG A 54 5.75 9.44 1.65
CA ARG A 54 4.67 10.22 2.27
C ARG A 54 3.45 10.32 1.37
N GLN A 55 3.63 10.34 0.06
CA GLN A 55 2.52 10.35 -0.90
C GLN A 55 1.78 9.02 -0.91
N VAL A 56 2.53 7.91 -0.85
CA VAL A 56 1.95 6.57 -0.78
C VAL A 56 1.19 6.38 0.55
N MET A 57 1.80 6.78 1.66
CA MET A 57 1.17 6.75 2.99
C MET A 57 -0.09 7.60 3.05
N TYR A 58 -0.06 8.82 2.49
CA TYR A 58 -1.24 9.67 2.39
C TYR A 58 -2.37 9.01 1.60
N LEU A 59 -2.06 8.36 0.47
CA LEU A 59 -3.04 7.63 -0.32
C LEU A 59 -3.66 6.46 0.46
N ILE A 60 -2.83 5.64 1.12
CA ILE A 60 -3.30 4.51 1.96
C ILE A 60 -4.25 5.01 3.04
N LEU A 61 -3.83 6.01 3.82
CA LEU A 61 -4.65 6.56 4.91
C LEU A 61 -5.96 7.17 4.39
N ARG A 62 -5.94 7.81 3.21
CA ARG A 62 -7.14 8.38 2.60
C ARG A 62 -8.14 7.29 2.19
N LEU A 63 -7.67 6.20 1.59
CA LEU A 63 -8.51 5.07 1.18
C LEU A 63 -9.13 4.37 2.40
N ILE A 64 -8.35 4.12 3.45
CA ILE A 64 -8.85 3.55 4.71
C ILE A 64 -9.92 4.45 5.34
N ASN A 65 -9.64 5.75 5.46
CA ASN A 65 -10.62 6.71 6.01
C ASN A 65 -11.90 6.78 5.17
N LYS A 66 -11.79 6.71 3.84
CA LYS A 66 -12.96 6.72 2.96
C LYS A 66 -13.86 5.52 3.23
N GLU A 67 -13.29 4.32 3.39
CA GLU A 67 -14.07 3.12 3.70
C GLU A 67 -14.75 3.22 5.07
N ILE A 68 -14.05 3.71 6.10
CA ILE A 68 -14.62 3.90 7.44
C ILE A 68 -15.84 4.85 7.41
N ASN A 69 -15.74 5.96 6.69
CA ASN A 69 -16.81 6.97 6.65
C ASN A 69 -17.98 6.62 5.70
N ASN A 70 -17.85 5.55 4.91
CA ASN A 70 -18.89 5.07 3.99
C ASN A 70 -19.62 3.81 4.52
N LYS A 71 -19.24 3.30 5.69
CA LYS A 71 -19.95 2.23 6.42
C LYS A 71 -20.98 2.82 7.38
#